data_AF-A0A1G3AFL0-F1
#
_entry.id   AF-A0A1G3AFL0-F1
#
_cell.length_a   1.000
_cell.length_b   1.000
_cell.length_c   1.000
_cell.angle_alpha   90.00
_cell.angle_beta   90.00
_cell.angle_gamma   90.00
#
_symmetry.space_group_name_H-M   'P 1'
#
loop_
_entity.id
_entity.type
_entity.pdbx_description
1 polymer ?
#
loop_
_entity_poly.entity_id
_entity_poly.type
_entity_poly.pdbx_seq_one_letter_code
_entity_poly.pdbx_strand_id
1 'polypeptide(L)'
;METLKLLRDYFPMAVFTGKCLVFISEDWRVELTEHKDSDFTQSERPPSIIRVRIFKRTLEGDLIPGHYEDFQLASLGELAEQIEKYVQLAIGSNLREKIE
;
A
#
# COMPACT_ATOMS: atom_id res chain seq x y z
N MET A 1 11.95 1.99 -8.13
CA MET A 1 11.78 0.53 -8.11
C MET A 1 12.65 -0.20 -7.09
N GLU A 2 13.67 0.42 -6.47
CA GLU A 2 14.33 -0.18 -5.30
C GLU A 2 13.43 -0.15 -4.06
N THR A 3 12.69 0.93 -3.85
CA THR A 3 11.77 1.13 -2.71
C THR A 3 10.75 0.00 -2.56
N LEU A 4 10.09 -0.42 -3.65
CA LEU A 4 9.12 -1.53 -3.62
C LEU A 4 9.78 -2.87 -3.27
N LYS A 5 10.97 -3.15 -3.83
CA LYS A 5 11.71 -4.38 -3.50
C LYS A 5 12.10 -4.42 -2.03
N LEU A 6 12.46 -3.26 -1.46
CA LEU A 6 12.79 -3.18 -0.05
C LEU A 6 11.54 -3.29 0.82
N LEU A 7 10.42 -2.64 0.44
CA LEU A 7 9.12 -2.81 1.11
C LEU A 7 8.67 -4.27 1.14
N ARG A 8 8.95 -5.06 0.09
CA ARG A 8 8.68 -6.50 0.10
C ARG A 8 9.35 -7.24 1.26
N ASP A 9 10.53 -6.80 1.69
CA ASP A 9 11.24 -7.42 2.81
C ASP A 9 10.50 -7.18 4.15
N TYR A 10 9.92 -5.98 4.31
CA TYR A 10 9.04 -5.65 5.44
C TYR A 10 7.71 -6.40 5.40
N PHE A 11 7.28 -6.79 4.19
CA PHE A 11 5.96 -7.32 3.94
C PHE A 11 6.01 -8.69 3.26
N PRO A 12 6.31 -9.77 3.99
CA PRO A 12 6.50 -11.10 3.41
C PRO A 12 5.24 -11.68 2.74
N MET A 13 4.06 -11.19 3.14
CA MET A 13 2.76 -11.56 2.53
C MET A 13 2.48 -10.82 1.21
N ALA A 14 3.32 -9.85 0.84
CA ALA A 14 3.15 -9.09 -0.38
C ALA A 14 3.79 -9.79 -1.59
N VAL A 15 3.03 -9.82 -2.67
CA VAL A 15 3.48 -10.29 -3.98
C VAL A 15 3.96 -9.10 -4.80
N PHE A 16 5.25 -9.07 -5.10
CA PHE A 16 5.80 -8.08 -6.02
C PHE A 16 5.57 -8.52 -7.47
N THR A 17 4.78 -7.75 -8.22
CA THR A 17 4.41 -8.06 -9.61
C THR A 17 5.40 -7.51 -10.64
N GLY A 18 6.51 -6.92 -10.18
CA GLY A 18 7.49 -6.22 -11.02
C GLY A 18 7.22 -4.73 -11.18
N LYS A 19 5.99 -4.28 -10.93
CA LYS A 19 5.58 -2.86 -11.04
C LYS A 19 4.94 -2.34 -9.76
N CYS A 20 4.24 -3.20 -9.03
CA CYS A 20 3.52 -2.87 -7.80
C CYS A 20 3.72 -3.99 -6.77
N LEU A 21 3.50 -3.69 -5.49
CA LEU A 21 3.31 -4.72 -4.47
C LEU A 21 1.81 -4.96 -4.28
N VAL A 22 1.39 -6.21 -4.23
CA VAL A 22 0.00 -6.58 -3.98
C VAL A 22 -0.07 -7.52 -2.80
N PHE A 23 -0.95 -7.22 -1.86
CA PHE A 23 -1.28 -8.03 -0.70
C PHE A 23 -2.69 -8.55 -0.88
N ILE A 24 -2.89 -9.82 -0.56
CA ILE A 24 -4.20 -10.43 -0.59
C ILE A 24 -4.38 -11.14 0.75
N SER A 25 -5.40 -10.73 1.48
CA SER A 25 -5.94 -11.38 2.66
C SER A 25 -7.28 -12.02 2.31
N GLU A 26 -7.89 -12.75 3.25
CA GLU A 26 -9.19 -13.41 3.03
C GLU A 26 -10.29 -12.44 2.55
N ASP A 27 -10.39 -11.28 3.21
CA ASP A 27 -11.47 -10.31 2.97
C ASP A 27 -10.97 -9.01 2.29
N TRP A 28 -9.65 -8.86 2.10
CA TRP A 28 -9.04 -7.60 1.66
C TRP A 28 -7.96 -7.81 0.63
N ARG A 29 -7.82 -6.88 -0.30
CA ARG A 29 -6.70 -6.79 -1.23
C ARG A 29 -6.08 -5.40 -1.10
N VAL A 30 -4.78 -5.33 -0.86
CA VAL A 30 -4.04 -4.07 -0.79
C VAL A 30 -3.06 -3.98 -1.95
N GLU A 31 -3.06 -2.88 -2.69
CA GLU A 31 -2.16 -2.64 -3.81
C GLU A 31 -1.32 -1.39 -3.54
N LEU A 32 0.00 -1.56 -3.58
CA LEU A 32 1.01 -0.52 -3.42
C LEU A 32 1.62 -0.23 -4.79
N THR A 33 1.40 0.98 -5.27
CA THR A 33 1.96 1.43 -6.56
C THR A 33 2.97 2.53 -6.31
N GLU A 34 4.19 2.34 -6.81
CA GLU A 34 5.22 3.39 -6.80
C GLU A 34 5.00 4.31 -8.01
N HIS A 35 4.68 5.56 -7.72
CA HIS A 35 4.69 6.64 -8.67
C HIS A 35 6.03 7.38 -8.53
N LYS A 36 6.91 7.17 -9.49
CA LYS A 36 8.06 8.04 -9.70
C LYS A 36 7.62 9.14 -10.65
N ASP A 37 7.57 10.37 -10.16
CA ASP A 37 7.46 11.51 -11.04
C ASP A 37 8.69 11.47 -11.98
N SER A 38 8.41 11.30 -13.27
CA SER A 38 9.43 11.07 -14.29
C SER A 38 9.92 12.38 -14.88
N ASP A 39 9.78 13.49 -14.15
CA ASP A 39 10.35 14.77 -14.54
C ASP A 39 11.88 14.71 -14.35
N PHE A 40 12.53 14.28 -15.43
CA PHE A 40 13.98 14.21 -15.61
C PHE A 40 14.65 15.59 -15.61
N THR A 41 13.89 16.67 -15.36
CA THR A 41 14.29 18.07 -15.52
C THR A 41 14.76 18.74 -14.21
N GLN A 42 14.58 18.10 -13.04
CA GLN A 42 14.97 18.69 -11.76
C GLN A 42 16.11 17.91 -11.09
N SER A 43 17.18 18.63 -10.72
CA SER A 43 18.42 18.11 -10.13
C SER A 43 18.25 17.45 -8.74
N GLU A 44 17.07 17.58 -8.13
CA GLU A 44 16.72 16.94 -6.87
C GLU A 44 15.65 15.90 -7.15
N ARG A 45 16.00 14.60 -7.07
CA ARG A 45 15.03 13.52 -7.29
C ARG A 45 13.98 13.60 -6.17
N PRO A 46 12.71 13.92 -6.46
CA PRO A 46 11.68 13.93 -5.42
C PRO A 46 11.53 12.51 -4.84
N PRO A 47 11.17 12.39 -3.55
CA PRO A 47 10.87 11.11 -2.93
C PRO A 47 9.78 10.38 -3.73
N SER A 48 9.94 9.06 -3.90
CA SER A 48 8.98 8.25 -4.65
C SER A 48 7.65 8.19 -3.90
N ILE A 49 6.55 8.47 -4.59
CA ILE A 49 5.21 8.44 -3.99
C ILE A 49 4.71 7.00 -4.02
N ILE A 50 4.39 6.43 -2.87
CA ILE A 50 3.76 5.11 -2.78
C ILE A 50 2.27 5.30 -2.51
N ARG A 51 1.44 4.90 -3.48
CA ARG A 51 0.00 4.89 -3.34
C ARG A 51 -0.46 3.52 -2.87
N VAL A 52 -1.09 3.46 -1.71
CA VAL A 52 -1.73 2.29 -1.12
C VAL A 52 -3.21 2.32 -1.47
N ARG A 53 -3.75 1.24 -2.02
CA ARG A 53 -5.17 1.06 -2.32
C ARG A 53 -5.68 -0.19 -1.65
N ILE A 54 -6.72 -0.08 -0.85
CA ILE A 54 -7.33 -1.17 -0.10
C ILE A 54 -8.71 -1.42 -0.71
N PHE A 55 -8.87 -2.65 -1.19
CA PHE A 55 -10.10 -3.17 -1.75
C PHE A 55 -10.68 -4.18 -0.76
N LYS A 56 -11.98 -4.09 -0.53
CA LYS A 56 -12.73 -5.10 0.22
C LYS A 56 -13.25 -6.15 -0.75
N ARG A 57 -13.05 -7.42 -0.43
CA ARG A 57 -13.63 -8.52 -1.18
C ARG A 57 -15.05 -8.76 -0.71
N THR A 58 -16.00 -8.82 -1.63
CA THR A 58 -17.38 -9.19 -1.31
C THR A 58 -17.53 -10.69 -1.22
N LEU A 59 -18.64 -11.16 -0.63
CA LEU A 59 -19.02 -12.57 -0.60
C LEU A 59 -19.19 -13.17 -2.01
N GLU A 60 -19.46 -12.33 -3.02
CA GLU A 60 -19.55 -12.71 -4.43
C GLU A 60 -18.16 -12.83 -5.09
N GLY A 61 -17.10 -12.39 -4.40
CA GLY A 61 -15.72 -12.44 -4.88
C GLY A 61 -15.26 -11.16 -5.58
N ASP A 62 -16.13 -10.17 -5.74
CA ASP A 62 -15.83 -8.86 -6.31
C ASP A 62 -14.97 -8.01 -5.38
N LEU A 63 -14.10 -7.17 -5.96
CA LEU A 63 -13.20 -6.28 -5.22
C LEU A 63 -13.75 -4.85 -5.28
N ILE A 64 -14.30 -4.38 -4.17
CA ILE A 64 -14.81 -3.02 -4.06
C ILE A 64 -13.70 -2.10 -3.55
N PRO A 65 -13.40 -0.99 -4.25
CA PRO A 65 -12.46 0.00 -3.75
C PRO A 65 -13.00 0.63 -2.46
N GLY A 66 -12.24 0.53 -1.37
CA GLY A 66 -12.61 1.10 -0.07
C GLY A 66 -11.79 2.33 0.24
N HIS A 67 -10.52 2.12 0.59
CA HIS A 67 -9.62 3.16 1.08
C HIS A 67 -8.41 3.30 0.17
N TYR A 68 -7.91 4.51 -0.03
CA TYR A 68 -6.60 4.72 -0.63
C TYR A 68 -5.90 5.89 0.04
N GLU A 69 -4.57 5.82 0.08
CA GLU A 69 -3.72 6.86 0.65
C GLU A 69 -2.40 6.93 -0.13
N ASP A 70 -1.88 8.13 -0.30
CA ASP A 70 -0.54 8.33 -0.86
C ASP A 70 0.47 8.72 0.21
N PHE A 71 1.59 8.01 0.21
CA PHE A 71 2.69 8.22 1.13
C PHE A 71 3.89 8.70 0.33
N GLN A 72 4.43 9.85 0.71
CA GLN A 72 5.61 10.42 0.10
C GLN A 72 6.65 10.66 1.21
N LEU A 73 7.36 9.60 1.59
CA LEU A 73 8.36 9.64 2.66
C LEU A 73 9.76 9.43 2.08
N ALA A 74 10.71 10.23 2.56
CA ALA A 74 12.11 10.12 2.17
C ALA A 74 12.79 8.87 2.78
N SER A 75 12.34 8.45 3.95
CA SER A 75 12.85 7.28 4.67
C SER A 75 11.99 6.04 4.40
N LEU A 76 12.61 4.98 3.88
CA LEU A 76 11.95 3.71 3.63
C LEU A 76 11.37 3.07 4.91
N GLY A 77 12.10 3.11 6.02
CA GLY A 77 11.64 2.51 7.28
C GLY A 77 10.35 3.16 7.79
N GLU A 78 10.29 4.49 7.78
CA GLU A 78 9.08 5.23 8.15
C GLU A 78 7.94 4.98 7.16
N LEU A 79 8.26 4.89 5.87
CA LEU A 79 7.30 4.54 4.84
C LEU A 79 6.67 3.17 5.06
N ALA A 80 7.49 2.16 5.35
CA ALA A 80 7.02 0.81 5.66
C ALA A 80 6.13 0.82 6.90
N GLU A 81 6.56 1.49 7.98
CA GLU A 81 5.81 1.56 9.24
C GLU A 81 4.45 2.28 9.07
N GLN A 82 4.42 3.39 8.33
CA GLN A 82 3.19 4.14 8.05
C GLN A 82 2.22 3.34 7.19
N ILE A 83 2.71 2.66 6.15
CA ILE A 83 1.90 1.78 5.31
C ILE A 83 1.35 0.62 6.14
N GLU A 84 2.18 -0.01 6.97
CA GLU A 84 1.74 -1.09 7.86
C GLU A 84 0.65 -0.63 8.80
N LYS A 85 0.86 0.49 9.51
CA LYS A 85 -0.15 1.09 10.41
C LYS A 85 -1.43 1.43 9.67
N TYR A 86 -1.34 2.00 8.47
CA TYR A 86 -2.52 2.33 7.67
C TYR A 86 -3.30 1.08 7.25
N VAL A 87 -2.59 0.04 6.77
CA VAL A 87 -3.20 -1.23 6.40
C VAL A 87 -3.81 -1.92 7.61
N GLN A 88 -3.11 -1.96 8.74
CA GLN A 88 -3.63 -2.48 10.01
C GLN A 88 -4.83 -1.67 10.51
N LEU A 89 -4.86 -0.35 10.33
CA LEU A 89 -6.01 0.47 10.69
C LEU A 89 -7.18 0.22 9.74
N ALA A 90 -6.97 0.14 8.44
CA ALA A 90 -8.06 -0.07 7.49
C ALA A 90 -8.64 -1.50 7.55
N ILE A 91 -7.78 -2.51 7.65
CA ILE A 91 -8.18 -3.92 7.80
C ILE A 91 -8.65 -4.19 9.25
N GLY A 92 -7.98 -3.63 10.25
CA GLY A 92 -8.29 -3.79 11.68
C GLY A 92 -9.41 -2.90 12.21
N SER A 93 -9.83 -1.84 11.50
CA SER A 93 -11.01 -1.03 11.86
C SER A 93 -12.33 -1.60 11.34
N ASN A 94 -12.32 -2.74 10.63
CA ASN A 94 -13.54 -3.39 10.15
C ASN A 94 -13.88 -4.72 10.87
N LEU A 95 -13.30 -5.00 12.04
CA LEU A 95 -13.83 -6.00 12.97
C LEU A 95 -14.59 -5.39 14.17
N ARG A 96 -14.46 -4.09 14.41
CA ARG A 96 -15.42 -3.36 15.26
C ARG A 96 -16.43 -2.68 14.35
N GLU A 97 -17.23 -3.51 13.67
CA GLU A 97 -18.61 -3.14 13.44
C GLU A 97 -19.17 -2.56 14.74
N LYS A 98 -19.87 -1.43 14.61
CA LYS A 98 -20.86 -0.89 15.55
C LYS A 98 -21.31 -1.93 16.58
N ILE A 99 -20.77 -1.85 17.79
CA ILE A 99 -21.52 -2.27 18.96
C ILE A 99 -22.03 -0.97 19.56
N GLU A 100 -23.32 -0.74 19.27
CA GLU A 100 -24.29 0.18 19.89
C GLU A 100 -24.20 1.68 19.56
#